data_AF-A0A6A4W381-F1
#
_entry.id   AF-A0A6A4W381-F1
#
_cell.length_a   1.000
_cell.length_b   1.000
_cell.length_c   1.000
_cell.angle_alpha   90.00
_cell.angle_beta   90.00
_cell.angle_gamma   90.00
#
_symmetry.space_group_name_H-M   'P 1'
#
loop_
_entity.id
_entity.type
_entity.pdbx_description
1 polymer ?
#
loop_
_entity_poly.entity_id
_entity_poly.type
_entity_poly.pdbx_seq_one_letter_code
_entity_poly.pdbx_strand_id
1 'polypeptide(L)'
;MILSKLCTLPSYGLGGKYMSLQFVNSLKGGVARALRQASSSAAGTTTELAPSARKAVGFWLMGCTGMVFGAVMLGGVTRLTESGLSMVDWKLLGRSWPQSEIEWQAELEKYRHYPEFQLKNKDITMSDFKFIWLMEYGHRMWGRLIGATFALPAVYFWTKGYFTKSMRRRVPIFGSLILLQGLMGWYMVKSGLDHKNFEGPSDVPRVSQYRLAAHLGAALVLATLFLYNGLDHLIPAQVVKVTSSVRRVRIMAHVCKGFIFLAAFSGAFVAGLDAGLTYNEFPLMGGRLVPTDLLAYEPKLSNVTENPTTVQFNHRMLVGIPPTHQPPGGKQGVARHQ
;
A
#
# COMPACT_ATOMS: atom_id res chain seq x y z
N MET A 1 -53.37 50.81 -66.29
CA MET A 1 -52.22 50.76 -65.36
C MET A 1 -51.04 50.15 -66.11
N ILE A 2 -50.36 50.95 -66.96
CA ILE A 2 -48.97 51.47 -66.76
C ILE A 2 -47.98 50.29 -66.72
N LEU A 3 -47.16 49.91 -67.72
CA LEU A 3 -46.40 50.59 -68.78
C LEU A 3 -45.41 51.69 -68.36
N SER A 4 -44.12 51.32 -68.43
CA SER A 4 -42.98 52.12 -68.95
C SER A 4 -41.98 52.75 -67.97
N LYS A 5 -40.76 52.91 -68.54
CA LYS A 5 -39.52 53.64 -68.12
C LYS A 5 -38.50 52.73 -67.42
N LEU A 6 -37.41 52.22 -68.02
CA LEU A 6 -36.53 52.63 -69.13
C LEU A 6 -35.74 53.94 -68.91
N CYS A 7 -34.39 53.79 -68.95
CA CYS A 7 -33.29 54.77 -69.09
C CYS A 7 -33.04 55.74 -67.92
N THR A 8 -31.80 55.94 -67.42
CA THR A 8 -30.64 56.53 -68.14
C THR A 8 -29.23 56.17 -67.55
N LEU A 9 -28.31 55.76 -68.45
CA LEU A 9 -26.83 55.99 -68.64
C LEU A 9 -25.90 56.59 -67.54
N PRO A 10 -24.53 56.54 -67.62
CA PRO A 10 -23.63 56.03 -68.68
C PRO A 10 -22.43 55.14 -68.22
N SER A 11 -21.76 54.55 -69.21
CA SER A 11 -20.46 53.87 -69.14
C SER A 11 -19.29 54.86 -69.22
N TYR A 12 -18.29 54.74 -68.34
CA TYR A 12 -16.91 55.21 -68.56
C TYR A 12 -15.86 54.34 -67.80
N GLY A 13 -15.07 53.58 -68.55
CA GLY A 13 -13.59 53.64 -68.55
C GLY A 13 -12.73 53.20 -67.34
N LEU A 14 -12.02 52.07 -67.56
CA LEU A 14 -10.57 51.83 -67.31
C LEU A 14 -10.05 51.42 -65.92
N GLY A 15 -9.60 50.15 -65.83
CA GLY A 15 -8.26 49.78 -65.33
C GLY A 15 -8.17 49.11 -63.95
N GLY A 16 -7.76 47.85 -63.87
CA GLY A 16 -7.58 47.19 -62.57
C GLY A 16 -7.05 45.75 -62.53
N LYS A 17 -5.88 45.52 -63.11
CA LYS A 17 -4.85 44.48 -62.86
C LYS A 17 -5.20 43.19 -62.08
N TYR A 18 -4.95 42.07 -62.76
CA TYR A 18 -4.63 40.74 -62.24
C TYR A 18 -3.90 40.75 -60.88
N MET A 19 -4.57 40.27 -59.84
CA MET A 19 -3.92 39.88 -58.60
C MET A 19 -3.15 38.58 -58.87
N SER A 20 -1.82 38.67 -58.94
CA SER A 20 -0.99 37.55 -59.38
C SER A 20 -1.12 36.36 -58.42
N LEU A 21 -1.17 35.15 -58.99
CA LEU A 21 -1.12 33.88 -58.26
C LEU A 21 0.05 33.78 -57.26
N GLN A 22 1.10 34.59 -57.42
CA GLN A 22 2.21 34.65 -56.49
C GLN A 22 1.84 35.28 -55.14
N PHE A 23 0.90 36.22 -55.09
CA PHE A 23 0.46 36.83 -53.83
C PHE A 23 -0.38 35.86 -52.99
N VAL A 24 -1.27 35.10 -53.63
CA VAL A 24 -2.08 34.07 -52.97
C VAL A 24 -1.22 32.89 -52.49
N ASN A 25 -0.20 32.50 -53.27
CA ASN A 25 0.74 31.46 -52.85
C ASN A 25 1.69 31.92 -51.72
N SER A 26 2.07 33.20 -51.69
CA SER A 26 2.86 33.79 -50.60
C SER A 26 2.09 33.81 -49.27
N LEU A 27 0.80 34.16 -49.30
CA LEU A 27 -0.09 34.12 -48.13
C LEU A 27 -0.29 32.69 -47.61
N LYS A 28 -0.51 31.71 -48.49
CA LYS A 28 -0.60 30.28 -48.10
C LYS A 28 0.72 29.76 -47.52
N GLY A 29 1.86 30.16 -48.09
CA GLY A 29 3.19 29.83 -47.57
C GLY A 29 3.49 30.46 -46.21
N GLY A 30 3.07 31.71 -46.00
CA GLY A 30 3.20 32.44 -44.74
C GLY A 30 2.34 31.85 -43.62
N VAL A 31 1.08 31.49 -43.92
CA VAL A 31 0.18 30.82 -42.96
C VAL A 31 0.66 29.40 -42.66
N ALA A 32 1.12 28.64 -43.66
CA ALA A 32 1.71 27.32 -43.43
C ALA A 32 3.02 27.37 -42.63
N ARG A 33 3.84 28.42 -42.82
CA ARG A 33 5.07 28.65 -42.06
C ARG A 33 4.76 29.11 -40.63
N ALA A 34 3.77 29.98 -40.43
CA ALA A 34 3.29 30.39 -39.10
C ALA A 34 2.64 29.23 -38.35
N LEU A 35 1.87 28.37 -39.03
CA LEU A 35 1.31 27.14 -38.45
C LEU A 35 2.37 26.09 -38.15
N ARG A 36 3.41 25.96 -38.98
CA ARG A 36 4.58 25.11 -38.69
C ARG A 36 5.43 25.65 -37.53
N GLN A 37 5.56 26.97 -37.41
CA GLN A 37 6.32 27.63 -36.35
C GLN A 37 5.53 27.64 -35.03
N ALA A 38 4.19 27.75 -35.08
CA ALA A 38 3.30 27.51 -33.95
C ALA A 38 3.25 26.02 -33.56
N SER A 39 3.34 25.10 -34.52
CA SER A 39 3.43 23.65 -34.25
C SER A 39 4.81 23.22 -33.75
N SER A 40 5.89 23.92 -34.09
CA SER A 40 7.22 23.69 -33.52
C SER A 40 7.37 24.27 -32.11
N SER A 41 6.62 25.34 -31.78
CA SER A 41 6.50 25.86 -30.42
C SER A 41 5.49 25.08 -29.56
N ALA A 42 4.60 24.30 -30.20
CA ALA A 42 3.65 23.37 -29.58
C ALA A 42 4.07 21.90 -29.68
N ALA A 43 5.30 21.62 -30.13
CA ALA A 43 5.97 20.36 -29.86
C ALA A 43 6.29 20.39 -28.36
N GLY A 44 5.32 19.92 -27.57
CA GLY A 44 5.36 19.99 -26.11
C GLY A 44 6.72 19.57 -25.59
N THR A 45 7.43 20.55 -25.03
CA THR A 45 8.50 20.32 -24.09
C THR A 45 7.89 19.40 -23.03
N THR A 46 8.13 18.10 -23.12
CA THR A 46 8.20 17.29 -21.91
C THR A 46 9.33 17.95 -21.13
N THR A 47 9.00 18.94 -20.30
CA THR A 47 9.97 19.61 -19.44
C THR A 47 10.51 18.52 -18.54
N GLU A 48 11.61 17.92 -18.98
CA GLU A 48 12.31 16.91 -18.24
C GLU A 48 12.70 17.58 -16.93
N LEU A 49 12.27 17.01 -15.81
CA LEU A 49 12.54 17.59 -14.51
C LEU A 49 14.05 17.78 -14.36
N ALA A 50 14.47 18.92 -13.81
CA ALA A 50 15.87 19.12 -13.47
C ALA A 50 16.40 17.90 -12.68
N PRO A 51 17.62 17.40 -12.96
CA PRO A 51 18.12 16.17 -12.33
C PRO A 51 18.08 16.19 -10.79
N SER A 52 18.30 17.35 -10.18
CA SER A 52 18.18 17.58 -8.74
C SER A 52 16.75 17.41 -8.23
N ALA A 53 15.77 18.02 -8.90
CA ALA A 53 14.35 17.90 -8.57
C ALA A 53 13.86 16.45 -8.70
N ARG A 54 14.27 15.76 -9.78
CA ARG A 54 13.96 14.34 -10.00
C ARG A 54 14.51 13.47 -8.86
N LYS A 55 15.79 13.65 -8.50
CA LYS A 55 16.42 12.91 -7.38
C LYS A 55 15.75 13.21 -6.04
N ALA A 56 15.37 14.47 -5.77
CA ALA A 56 14.68 14.85 -4.55
C ALA A 56 13.33 14.13 -4.38
N VAL A 57 12.52 14.07 -5.45
CA VAL A 57 11.28 13.27 -5.47
C VAL A 57 11.58 11.79 -5.27
N GLY A 58 12.63 11.27 -5.90
CA GLY A 58 13.06 9.88 -5.72
C GLY A 58 13.41 9.53 -4.28
N PHE A 59 14.28 10.32 -3.63
CA PHE A 59 14.68 10.10 -2.24
C PHE A 59 13.51 10.26 -1.26
N TRP A 60 12.59 11.19 -1.51
CA TRP A 60 11.37 11.34 -0.72
C TRP A 60 10.51 10.06 -0.77
N LEU A 61 10.26 9.51 -1.96
CA LEU A 61 9.50 8.26 -2.12
C LEU A 61 10.23 7.06 -1.50
N MET A 62 11.57 7.00 -1.58
CA MET A 62 12.35 5.99 -0.88
C MET A 62 12.24 6.13 0.65
N GLY A 63 12.25 7.36 1.16
CA GLY A 63 11.97 7.66 2.56
C GLY A 63 10.60 7.15 2.99
N CYS A 64 9.54 7.46 2.22
CA CYS A 64 8.20 6.92 2.47
C CYS A 64 8.17 5.38 2.44
N THR A 65 8.90 4.75 1.51
CA THR A 65 9.04 3.28 1.46
C THR A 65 9.64 2.73 2.77
N GLY A 66 10.76 3.31 3.21
CA GLY A 66 11.42 2.92 4.46
C GLY A 66 10.53 3.10 5.68
N MET A 67 9.74 4.17 5.73
CA MET A 67 8.79 4.39 6.82
C MET A 67 7.64 3.38 6.82
N VAL A 68 7.11 3.00 5.65
CA VAL A 68 6.08 1.94 5.56
C VAL A 68 6.67 0.60 6.03
N PHE A 69 7.90 0.27 5.64
CA PHE A 69 8.58 -0.92 6.16
C PHE A 69 8.74 -0.87 7.69
N GLY A 70 9.17 0.27 8.24
CA GLY A 70 9.23 0.49 9.68
C GLY A 70 7.86 0.34 10.37
N ALA A 71 6.78 0.80 9.74
CA ALA A 71 5.43 0.62 10.25
C ALA A 71 5.03 -0.86 10.29
N VAL A 72 5.35 -1.63 9.24
CA VAL A 72 5.08 -3.08 9.21
C VAL A 72 5.83 -3.80 10.32
N MET A 73 7.11 -3.46 10.56
CA MET A 73 7.89 -4.03 11.66
C MET A 73 7.29 -3.67 13.02
N LEU A 74 7.00 -2.39 13.25
CA LEU A 74 6.40 -1.90 14.48
C LEU A 74 5.03 -2.55 14.74
N GLY A 75 4.19 -2.67 13.71
CA GLY A 75 2.89 -3.35 13.80
C GLY A 75 3.03 -4.85 14.06
N GLY A 76 4.07 -5.49 13.50
CA GLY A 76 4.44 -6.87 13.83
C GLY A 76 4.77 -7.03 15.32
N VAL A 77 5.57 -6.12 15.89
CA VAL A 77 5.87 -6.11 17.32
C VAL A 77 4.59 -5.86 18.14
N THR A 78 3.77 -4.86 17.81
CA THR A 78 2.47 -4.59 18.46
C THR A 78 1.57 -5.83 18.47
N ARG A 79 1.60 -6.66 17.43
CA ARG A 79 0.85 -7.92 17.39
C ARG A 79 1.46 -9.00 18.27
N LEU A 80 2.78 -9.15 18.27
CA LEU A 80 3.50 -10.13 19.09
C LEU A 80 3.41 -9.81 20.59
N THR A 81 3.36 -8.53 20.95
CA THR A 81 3.13 -8.04 22.31
C THR A 81 1.66 -7.91 22.65
N GLU A 82 0.77 -8.30 21.73
CA GLU A 82 -0.68 -8.30 21.91
C GLU A 82 -1.24 -6.96 22.39
N SER A 83 -0.64 -5.87 21.91
CA SER A 83 -0.94 -4.52 22.37
C SER A 83 -1.92 -3.79 21.46
N GLY A 84 -2.53 -4.48 20.50
CA GLY A 84 -3.31 -3.86 19.42
C GLY A 84 -4.68 -3.30 19.83
N LEU A 85 -5.11 -3.52 21.07
CA LEU A 85 -6.43 -3.12 21.59
C LEU A 85 -6.34 -2.32 22.91
N SER A 86 -5.14 -1.88 23.29
CA SER A 86 -4.87 -1.13 24.52
C SER A 86 -5.39 0.33 24.50
N MET A 87 -5.64 0.90 23.32
CA MET A 87 -6.03 2.31 23.14
C MET A 87 -7.08 2.46 22.03
N VAL A 88 -8.21 3.09 22.32
CA VAL A 88 -9.29 3.31 21.31
C VAL A 88 -9.40 4.76 20.85
N ASP A 89 -8.77 5.69 21.56
CA ASP A 89 -8.83 7.13 21.27
C ASP A 89 -8.37 7.42 19.84
N TRP A 90 -9.29 7.95 19.03
CA TRP A 90 -9.02 8.38 17.67
C TRP A 90 -9.12 9.90 17.57
N LYS A 91 -7.97 10.56 17.64
CA LYS A 91 -7.82 11.99 17.31
C LYS A 91 -6.98 12.14 16.06
N LEU A 92 -7.42 12.94 15.10
CA LEU A 92 -6.76 13.11 13.80
C LEU A 92 -5.29 13.52 13.95
N LEU A 93 -5.02 14.59 14.71
CA LEU A 93 -3.66 15.10 14.95
C LEU A 93 -2.88 14.30 16.01
N GLY A 94 -3.50 13.32 16.64
CA GLY A 94 -2.94 12.61 17.78
C GLY A 94 -3.19 13.33 19.11
N ARG A 95 -2.65 12.76 20.19
CA ARG A 95 -2.59 13.34 21.53
C ARG A 95 -1.24 13.00 22.13
N SER A 96 -0.77 13.73 23.13
CA SER A 96 0.41 13.32 23.89
C SER A 96 0.13 12.05 24.70
N TRP A 97 1.19 11.27 24.98
CA TRP A 97 1.08 10.19 25.95
C TRP A 97 0.82 10.73 27.37
N PRO A 98 0.18 9.94 28.25
CA PRO A 98 -0.03 10.31 29.65
C PRO A 98 1.30 10.59 30.38
N GLN A 99 1.45 11.77 30.97
CA GLN A 99 2.67 12.19 31.69
C GLN A 99 2.55 12.00 33.19
N SER A 100 1.34 12.02 33.74
CA SER A 100 1.10 11.91 35.19
C SER A 100 0.48 10.57 35.56
N GLU A 101 0.64 10.16 36.82
CA GLU A 101 0.04 8.93 37.32
C GLU A 101 -1.50 8.98 37.25
N ILE A 102 -2.11 10.15 37.51
CA ILE A 102 -3.57 10.33 37.40
C ILE A 102 -4.05 10.07 35.97
N GLU A 103 -3.32 10.57 34.96
CA GLU A 103 -3.67 10.32 33.56
C GLU A 103 -3.50 8.83 33.19
N TRP A 104 -2.47 8.15 33.71
CA TRP A 104 -2.29 6.71 33.50
C TRP A 104 -3.40 5.88 34.14
N GLN A 105 -3.83 6.23 35.35
CA GLN A 105 -4.96 5.58 36.01
C GLN A 105 -6.26 5.79 35.21
N ALA A 106 -6.49 6.99 34.67
CA ALA A 106 -7.65 7.26 33.82
C ALA A 106 -7.65 6.43 32.52
N GLU A 107 -6.49 6.21 31.90
CA GLU A 107 -6.39 5.33 30.72
C GLU A 107 -6.58 3.85 31.07
N LEU A 108 -6.05 3.40 32.21
CA LEU A 108 -6.27 2.04 32.69
C LEU A 108 -7.76 1.80 32.99
N GLU A 109 -8.46 2.79 33.56
CA GLU A 109 -9.89 2.70 33.83
C GLU A 109 -10.69 2.51 32.53
N LYS A 110 -10.32 3.23 31.45
CA LYS A 110 -10.92 2.99 30.13
C LYS A 110 -10.64 1.56 29.65
N TYR A 111 -9.40 1.10 29.79
CA TYR A 111 -8.98 -0.24 29.36
C TYR A 111 -9.72 -1.37 30.08
N ARG A 112 -10.10 -1.18 31.36
CA ARG A 112 -10.92 -2.13 32.13
C ARG A 112 -12.27 -2.46 31.49
N HIS A 113 -12.80 -1.55 30.68
CA HIS A 113 -14.05 -1.77 29.95
C HIS A 113 -13.87 -2.58 28.67
N TYR A 114 -12.64 -2.87 28.23
CA TYR A 114 -12.41 -3.58 26.97
C TYR A 114 -12.49 -5.10 27.15
N PRO A 115 -12.94 -5.84 26.13
CA PRO A 115 -12.98 -7.31 26.16
C PRO A 115 -11.61 -7.93 26.50
N GLU A 116 -10.52 -7.35 26.00
CA GLU A 116 -9.16 -7.84 26.22
C GLU A 116 -8.78 -7.83 27.72
N PHE A 117 -9.11 -6.77 28.45
CA PHE A 117 -8.91 -6.74 29.91
C PHE A 117 -9.78 -7.79 30.60
N GLN A 118 -11.06 -7.85 30.24
CA GLN A 118 -12.04 -8.73 30.90
C GLN A 118 -11.83 -10.22 30.66
N LEU A 119 -11.18 -10.61 29.56
CA LEU A 119 -11.01 -12.02 29.20
C LEU A 119 -9.56 -12.50 29.36
N LYS A 120 -8.57 -11.62 29.20
CA LYS A 120 -7.16 -11.99 29.14
C LYS A 120 -6.29 -11.28 30.16
N ASN A 121 -6.49 -9.98 30.35
CA ASN A 121 -5.56 -9.12 31.08
C ASN A 121 -6.11 -8.61 32.43
N LYS A 122 -6.92 -9.42 33.15
CA LYS A 122 -7.59 -9.01 34.40
C LYS A 122 -6.61 -8.57 35.49
N ASP A 123 -5.45 -9.22 35.56
CA ASP A 123 -4.44 -9.01 36.59
C ASP A 123 -3.26 -8.17 36.08
N ILE A 124 -3.45 -7.41 34.99
CA ILE A 124 -2.39 -6.59 34.39
C ILE A 124 -1.89 -5.53 35.37
N THR A 125 -0.56 -5.44 35.51
CA THR A 125 0.05 -4.40 36.33
C THR A 125 0.05 -3.06 35.58
N MET A 126 0.20 -1.94 36.31
CA MET A 126 0.33 -0.63 35.67
C MET A 126 1.54 -0.55 34.73
N SER A 127 2.66 -1.23 35.06
CA SER A 127 3.83 -1.30 34.17
C SER A 127 3.54 -2.04 32.87
N ASP A 128 2.84 -3.17 32.94
CA ASP A 128 2.49 -3.95 31.75
C ASP A 128 1.50 -3.19 30.87
N PHE A 129 0.52 -2.51 31.50
CA PHE A 129 -0.41 -1.63 30.80
C PHE A 129 0.31 -0.49 30.08
N LYS A 130 1.24 0.20 30.75
CA LYS A 130 2.07 1.26 30.14
C LYS A 130 2.83 0.73 28.92
N PHE A 131 3.38 -0.48 29.00
CA PHE A 131 4.10 -1.09 27.88
C PHE A 131 3.20 -1.32 26.65
N ILE A 132 2.07 -2.01 26.81
CA ILE A 132 1.15 -2.27 25.69
C ILE A 132 0.59 -0.96 25.12
N TRP A 133 0.23 -0.01 25.99
CA TRP A 133 -0.29 1.30 25.58
C TRP A 133 0.74 2.09 24.76
N LEU A 134 2.01 2.12 25.20
CA LEU A 134 3.08 2.82 24.49
C LEU A 134 3.41 2.18 23.14
N MET A 135 3.35 0.84 23.04
CA MET A 135 3.53 0.14 21.77
C MET A 135 2.46 0.53 20.76
N GLU A 136 1.19 0.54 21.17
CA GLU A 136 0.09 0.94 20.30
C GLU A 136 0.15 2.42 19.93
N TYR A 137 0.44 3.28 20.91
CA TYR A 137 0.63 4.71 20.72
C TYR A 137 1.74 4.99 19.72
N GLY A 138 2.89 4.33 19.87
CA GLY A 138 4.04 4.46 18.97
C GLY A 138 3.67 4.08 17.55
N HIS A 139 2.97 2.95 17.36
CA HIS A 139 2.51 2.51 16.04
C HIS A 139 1.55 3.53 15.40
N ARG A 140 0.60 4.05 16.17
CA ARG A 140 -0.36 5.07 15.75
C ARG A 140 0.32 6.41 15.40
N MET A 141 1.30 6.85 16.19
CA MET A 141 2.05 8.08 15.92
C MET A 141 2.93 7.92 14.68
N TRP A 142 3.54 6.75 14.48
CA TRP A 142 4.30 6.44 13.28
C TRP A 142 3.46 6.53 12.01
N GLY A 143 2.23 6.01 12.03
CA GLY A 143 1.27 6.15 10.93
C GLY A 143 0.96 7.62 10.58
N ARG A 144 0.82 8.49 11.59
CA ARG A 144 0.64 9.94 11.37
C ARG A 144 1.88 10.59 10.79
N LEU A 145 3.06 10.20 11.28
CA LEU A 145 4.33 10.69 10.76
C LEU A 145 4.49 10.34 9.28
N ILE A 146 4.10 9.13 8.86
CA ILE A 146 4.07 8.76 7.43
C ILE A 146 3.17 9.71 6.64
N GLY A 147 1.97 9.98 7.14
CA GLY A 147 1.04 10.93 6.52
C GLY A 147 1.65 12.32 6.34
N ALA A 148 2.31 12.86 7.38
CA ALA A 148 2.97 14.15 7.33
C ALA A 148 4.19 14.17 6.40
N THR A 149 5.06 13.17 6.49
CA THR A 149 6.26 13.01 5.64
C THR A 149 5.90 12.77 4.17
N PHE A 150 4.72 12.25 3.88
CA PHE A 150 4.19 12.21 2.53
C PHE A 150 3.57 13.57 2.13
N ALA A 151 2.62 14.08 2.90
CA ALA A 151 1.81 15.23 2.49
C ALA A 151 2.61 16.53 2.38
N LEU A 152 3.51 16.83 3.34
CA LEU A 152 4.25 18.09 3.34
C LEU A 152 5.20 18.21 2.13
N PRO A 153 6.07 17.22 1.83
CA PRO A 153 6.87 17.27 0.60
C PRO A 153 6.01 17.16 -0.66
N ALA A 154 4.89 16.43 -0.65
CA ALA A 154 4.00 16.35 -1.81
C ALA A 154 3.47 17.74 -2.21
N VAL A 155 2.98 18.53 -1.24
CA VAL A 155 2.51 19.91 -1.48
C VAL A 155 3.66 20.80 -1.95
N TYR A 156 4.82 20.71 -1.31
CA TYR A 156 6.01 21.45 -1.73
C TYR A 156 6.42 21.14 -3.17
N PHE A 157 6.55 19.86 -3.53
CA PHE A 157 6.91 19.45 -4.90
C PHE A 157 5.84 19.82 -5.92
N TRP A 158 4.56 19.79 -5.54
CA TRP A 158 3.48 20.21 -6.41
C TRP A 158 3.57 21.70 -6.75
N THR A 159 3.73 22.55 -5.73
CA THR A 159 3.84 24.01 -5.89
C THR A 159 5.13 24.41 -6.62
N LYS A 160 6.22 23.67 -6.46
CA LYS A 160 7.48 23.87 -7.20
C LYS A 160 7.48 23.30 -8.62
N GLY A 161 6.43 22.58 -9.02
CA GLY A 161 6.35 21.96 -10.35
C GLY A 161 7.28 20.76 -10.52
N TYR A 162 7.70 20.10 -9.44
CA TYR A 162 8.65 18.98 -9.45
C TYR A 162 8.00 17.64 -9.86
N PHE A 163 6.72 17.65 -10.23
CA PHE A 163 6.01 16.45 -10.68
C PHE A 163 5.83 16.41 -12.19
N THR A 164 6.21 15.27 -12.77
CA THR A 164 5.80 14.88 -14.12
C THR A 164 4.29 14.73 -14.22
N LYS A 165 3.73 14.75 -15.44
CA LYS A 165 2.29 14.53 -15.69
C LYS A 165 1.78 13.22 -15.08
N SER A 166 2.61 12.17 -15.10
CA SER A 166 2.31 10.88 -14.47
C SER A 166 2.26 11.01 -12.95
N MET A 167 3.27 11.65 -12.35
CA MET A 167 3.33 11.82 -10.90
C MET A 167 2.18 12.66 -10.34
N ARG A 168 1.72 13.70 -11.07
CA ARG A 168 0.52 14.46 -10.67
C ARG A 168 -0.73 13.59 -10.54
N ARG A 169 -0.83 12.47 -11.26
CA ARG A 169 -1.92 11.51 -11.11
C ARG A 169 -1.66 10.49 -10.00
N ARG A 170 -0.40 10.07 -9.83
CA ARG A 170 -0.02 9.03 -8.86
C ARG A 170 0.00 9.53 -7.41
N VAL A 171 0.46 10.75 -7.17
CA VAL A 171 0.51 11.35 -5.82
C VAL A 171 -0.84 11.36 -5.10
N PRO A 172 -1.97 11.83 -5.70
CA PRO A 172 -3.26 11.76 -5.03
C PRO A 172 -3.75 10.33 -4.79
N ILE A 173 -3.40 9.37 -5.67
CA ILE A 173 -3.68 7.95 -5.45
C ILE A 173 -2.92 7.44 -4.21
N PHE A 174 -1.64 7.77 -4.08
CA PHE A 174 -0.84 7.39 -2.92
C PHE A 174 -1.36 8.02 -1.63
N GLY A 175 -1.73 9.30 -1.67
CA GLY A 175 -2.37 9.98 -0.53
C GLY A 175 -3.68 9.30 -0.13
N SER A 176 -4.50 8.92 -1.11
CA SER A 176 -5.74 8.17 -0.86
C SER A 176 -5.47 6.81 -0.23
N LEU A 177 -4.45 6.09 -0.69
CA LEU A 177 -4.04 4.81 -0.10
C LEU A 177 -3.51 4.96 1.33
N ILE A 178 -2.79 6.03 1.66
CA ILE A 178 -2.37 6.34 3.04
C ILE A 178 -3.59 6.59 3.94
N LEU A 179 -4.57 7.36 3.46
CA LEU A 179 -5.80 7.60 4.21
C LEU A 179 -6.59 6.30 4.43
N LEU A 180 -6.73 5.48 3.39
CA LEU A 180 -7.35 4.16 3.49
C LEU A 180 -6.59 3.23 4.43
N GLN A 181 -5.26 3.32 4.50
CA GLN A 181 -4.45 2.60 5.48
C GLN A 181 -4.80 3.00 6.92
N GLY A 182 -4.89 4.29 7.21
CA GLY A 182 -5.34 4.78 8.52
C GLY A 182 -6.77 4.34 8.87
N LEU A 183 -7.68 4.39 7.89
CA LEU A 183 -9.06 3.91 8.05
C LEU A 183 -9.12 2.40 8.30
N MET A 184 -8.30 1.63 7.59
CA MET A 184 -8.21 0.18 7.77
C MET A 184 -7.65 -0.17 9.16
N GLY A 185 -6.64 0.56 9.64
CA GLY A 185 -6.12 0.41 10.99
C GLY A 185 -7.16 0.72 12.08
N TRP A 186 -7.97 1.77 11.88
CA TRP A 186 -9.11 2.02 12.77
C TRP A 186 -10.15 0.89 12.73
N TYR A 187 -10.47 0.39 11.53
CA TYR A 187 -11.42 -0.72 11.35
C TYR A 187 -10.93 -2.03 12.00
N MET A 188 -9.62 -2.29 11.99
CA MET A 188 -8.98 -3.38 12.72
C MET A 188 -9.19 -3.28 14.23
N VAL A 189 -8.98 -2.10 14.82
CA VAL A 189 -9.15 -1.90 16.26
C VAL A 189 -10.62 -2.04 16.64
N LYS A 190 -11.54 -1.49 15.84
CA LYS A 190 -12.98 -1.62 16.07
C LYS A 190 -13.47 -3.07 16.12
N SER A 191 -12.88 -4.01 15.36
CA SER A 191 -13.22 -5.45 15.51
C SER A 191 -12.95 -5.98 16.90
N GLY A 192 -11.84 -5.56 17.50
CA GLY A 192 -11.35 -6.14 18.74
C GLY A 192 -12.17 -5.74 19.97
N LEU A 193 -13.04 -4.73 19.82
CA LEU A 193 -13.82 -4.14 20.92
C LEU A 193 -15.27 -4.62 20.96
N ASP A 194 -15.75 -5.27 19.90
CA ASP A 194 -17.14 -5.74 19.83
C ASP A 194 -17.22 -7.16 20.40
N HIS A 195 -17.85 -7.29 21.57
CA HIS A 195 -18.01 -8.55 22.29
C HIS A 195 -18.68 -9.64 21.45
N LYS A 196 -19.53 -9.27 20.48
CA LYS A 196 -20.21 -10.22 19.60
C LYS A 196 -19.25 -11.01 18.71
N ASN A 197 -18.04 -10.49 18.51
CA ASN A 197 -17.02 -11.17 17.72
C ASN A 197 -16.31 -12.29 18.51
N PHE A 198 -16.65 -12.50 19.78
CA PHE A 198 -15.99 -13.45 20.68
C PHE A 198 -16.96 -14.41 21.39
N GLU A 199 -18.08 -14.74 20.74
CA GLU A 199 -19.12 -15.61 21.30
C GLU A 199 -18.84 -17.11 21.09
N GLY A 200 -17.85 -17.47 20.26
CA GLY A 200 -17.45 -18.85 20.03
C GLY A 200 -16.65 -19.46 21.20
N PRO A 201 -16.70 -20.81 21.37
CA PRO A 201 -16.05 -21.51 22.49
C PRO A 201 -14.51 -21.42 22.51
N SER A 202 -13.88 -20.84 21.49
CA SER A 202 -12.42 -20.64 21.41
C SER A 202 -12.05 -19.26 20.85
N ASP A 203 -12.99 -18.31 20.84
CA ASP A 203 -12.71 -16.96 20.39
C ASP A 203 -11.95 -16.18 21.47
N VAL A 204 -10.90 -15.49 21.05
CA VAL A 204 -10.07 -14.65 21.91
C VAL A 204 -10.20 -13.21 21.42
N PRO A 205 -10.34 -12.20 22.30
CA PRO A 205 -10.28 -10.80 21.91
C PRO A 205 -9.02 -10.49 21.12
N ARG A 206 -9.17 -10.35 19.81
CA ARG A 206 -8.08 -10.02 18.88
C ARG A 206 -8.62 -9.39 17.63
N VAL A 207 -7.72 -8.74 16.88
CA VAL A 207 -8.06 -8.22 15.56
C VAL A 207 -8.31 -9.38 14.60
N SER A 208 -9.39 -9.30 13.82
CA SER A 208 -9.70 -10.29 12.79
C SER A 208 -8.53 -10.49 11.81
N GLN A 209 -8.17 -11.75 11.56
CA GLN A 209 -7.12 -12.16 10.62
C GLN A 209 -7.37 -11.63 9.21
N TYR A 210 -8.62 -11.53 8.78
CA TYR A 210 -8.99 -10.95 7.49
C TYR A 210 -8.62 -9.46 7.42
N ARG A 211 -8.87 -8.72 8.50
CA ARG A 211 -8.56 -7.29 8.58
C ARG A 211 -7.06 -7.06 8.68
N LEU A 212 -6.36 -7.88 9.47
CA LEU A 212 -4.91 -7.87 9.54
C LEU A 212 -4.27 -8.13 8.16
N ALA A 213 -4.71 -9.17 7.46
CA ALA A 213 -4.22 -9.50 6.12
C ALA A 213 -4.50 -8.39 5.11
N ALA A 214 -5.71 -7.82 5.11
CA ALA A 214 -6.05 -6.70 4.24
C ALA A 214 -5.20 -5.45 4.52
N HIS A 215 -4.95 -5.13 5.78
CA HIS A 215 -4.12 -3.99 6.17
C HIS A 215 -2.66 -4.18 5.74
N LEU A 216 -2.04 -5.33 6.07
CA LEU A 216 -0.68 -5.66 5.64
C LEU A 216 -0.56 -5.68 4.11
N GLY A 217 -1.49 -6.35 3.43
CA GLY A 217 -1.51 -6.44 1.97
C GLY A 217 -1.55 -5.07 1.31
N ALA A 218 -2.44 -4.19 1.75
CA ALA A 218 -2.52 -2.84 1.22
C ALA A 218 -1.28 -1.99 1.59
N ALA A 219 -0.62 -2.23 2.74
CA ALA A 219 0.64 -1.58 3.10
C ALA A 219 1.79 -2.02 2.18
N LEU A 220 1.87 -3.31 1.83
CA LEU A 220 2.83 -3.84 0.87
C LEU A 220 2.61 -3.30 -0.55
N VAL A 221 1.34 -3.14 -0.97
CA VAL A 221 1.01 -2.49 -2.25
C VAL A 221 1.50 -1.03 -2.23
N LEU A 222 1.22 -0.28 -1.17
CA LEU A 222 1.67 1.10 -1.02
C LEU A 222 3.21 1.20 -1.03
N ALA A 223 3.90 0.34 -0.28
CA ALA A 223 5.36 0.26 -0.26
C ALA A 223 5.92 -0.06 -1.66
N THR A 224 5.31 -1.00 -2.38
CA THR A 224 5.71 -1.33 -3.76
C THR A 224 5.55 -0.14 -4.70
N LEU A 225 4.45 0.62 -4.57
CA LEU A 225 4.21 1.82 -5.37
C LEU A 225 5.24 2.91 -5.07
N PHE A 226 5.55 3.18 -3.80
CA PHE A 226 6.59 4.13 -3.44
C PHE A 226 7.97 3.68 -3.90
N LEU A 227 8.33 2.41 -3.67
CA LEU A 227 9.61 1.85 -4.07
C LEU A 227 9.80 1.94 -5.58
N TYR A 228 8.82 1.47 -6.35
CA TYR A 228 8.88 1.50 -7.81
C TYR A 228 9.05 2.92 -8.35
N ASN A 229 8.27 3.88 -7.83
CA ASN A 229 8.34 5.26 -8.31
C ASN A 229 9.60 5.98 -7.81
N GLY A 230 10.08 5.67 -6.61
CA GLY A 230 11.34 6.18 -6.07
C GLY A 230 12.52 5.72 -6.91
N LEU A 231 12.60 4.42 -7.20
CA LEU A 231 13.63 3.84 -8.05
C LEU A 231 13.58 4.39 -9.49
N ASP A 232 12.40 4.57 -10.07
CA ASP A 232 12.24 5.18 -11.41
C ASP A 232 12.82 6.62 -11.47
N HIS A 233 12.69 7.38 -10.37
CA HIS A 233 13.27 8.73 -10.25
C HIS A 233 14.76 8.75 -9.90
N LEU A 234 15.30 7.72 -9.24
CA LEU A 234 16.71 7.66 -8.87
C LEU A 234 17.56 6.99 -9.96
N ILE A 235 17.02 5.95 -10.58
CA ILE A 235 17.67 5.06 -11.55
C ILE A 235 16.81 5.06 -12.82
N PRO A 236 16.94 6.09 -13.68
CA PRO A 236 16.14 6.18 -14.89
C PRO A 236 16.41 4.97 -15.79
N ALA A 237 15.35 4.38 -16.32
CA ALA A 237 15.45 3.19 -17.15
C ALA A 237 16.27 3.45 -18.42
N GLN A 238 17.24 2.58 -18.68
CA GLN A 238 17.94 2.59 -19.96
C GLN A 238 17.06 1.99 -21.06
N VAL A 239 17.17 2.55 -22.26
CA VAL A 239 16.45 2.03 -23.43
C VAL A 239 17.15 0.74 -23.87
N VAL A 240 16.51 -0.40 -23.63
CA VAL A 240 17.03 -1.72 -24.03
C VAL A 240 16.13 -2.30 -25.13
N LYS A 241 16.75 -2.89 -26.16
CA LYS A 241 16.01 -3.62 -27.19
C LYS A 241 15.27 -4.80 -26.55
N VAL A 242 13.96 -4.87 -26.77
CA VAL A 242 13.14 -5.96 -26.21
C VAL A 242 13.47 -7.26 -26.93
N THR A 243 14.22 -8.15 -26.25
CA THR A 243 14.46 -9.53 -26.68
C THR A 243 13.54 -10.49 -25.93
N SER A 244 13.44 -11.74 -26.42
CA SER A 244 12.69 -12.81 -25.74
C SER A 244 13.22 -13.07 -24.32
N SER A 245 14.54 -13.00 -24.12
CA SER A 245 15.19 -13.14 -22.81
C SER A 245 14.79 -12.02 -21.85
N VAL A 246 14.81 -10.75 -22.30
CA VAL A 246 14.39 -9.60 -21.48
C VAL A 246 12.91 -9.72 -21.09
N ARG A 247 12.05 -10.17 -22.01
CA ARG A 247 10.63 -10.43 -21.72
C ARG A 247 10.47 -11.52 -20.66
N ARG A 248 11.24 -12.61 -20.74
CA ARG A 248 11.22 -13.70 -19.75
C ARG A 248 11.63 -13.20 -18.36
N VAL A 249 12.72 -12.45 -18.26
CA VAL A 249 13.19 -11.86 -17.00
C VAL A 249 12.12 -10.95 -16.39
N ARG A 250 11.47 -10.10 -17.20
CA ARG A 250 10.37 -9.24 -16.73
C ARG A 250 9.20 -10.05 -16.16
N ILE A 251 8.80 -11.12 -16.84
CA ILE A 251 7.73 -12.01 -16.38
C ILE A 251 8.15 -12.67 -15.06
N MET A 252 9.35 -13.24 -14.99
CA MET A 252 9.87 -13.88 -13.77
C MET A 252 9.93 -12.89 -12.60
N ALA A 253 10.35 -11.65 -12.83
CA ALA A 253 10.38 -10.62 -11.79
C ALA A 253 8.96 -10.29 -11.27
N HIS A 254 7.97 -10.19 -12.15
CA HIS A 254 6.58 -9.98 -11.74
C HIS A 254 5.96 -11.18 -11.01
N VAL A 255 6.29 -12.40 -11.45
CA VAL A 255 5.87 -13.65 -10.79
C VAL A 255 6.50 -13.74 -9.41
N CYS A 256 7.81 -13.53 -9.28
CA CYS A 256 8.52 -13.51 -8.00
C CYS A 256 7.93 -12.48 -7.03
N LYS A 257 7.69 -11.25 -7.51
CA LYS A 257 6.98 -10.22 -6.73
C LYS A 257 5.61 -10.70 -6.25
N GLY A 258 4.85 -11.38 -7.11
CA GLY A 258 3.54 -11.95 -6.76
C GLY A 258 3.63 -13.03 -5.68
N PHE A 259 4.61 -13.92 -5.78
CA PHE A 259 4.86 -14.95 -4.76
C PHE A 259 5.28 -14.37 -3.41
N ILE A 260 6.18 -13.37 -3.40
CA ILE A 260 6.57 -12.67 -2.17
C ILE A 260 5.36 -12.00 -1.52
N PHE A 261 4.51 -11.34 -2.31
CA PHE A 261 3.27 -10.76 -1.81
C PHE A 261 2.34 -11.81 -1.21
N LEU A 262 2.12 -12.93 -1.91
CA LEU A 262 1.24 -14.00 -1.45
C LEU A 262 1.80 -14.68 -0.18
N ALA A 263 3.11 -14.83 -0.08
CA ALA A 263 3.78 -15.36 1.11
C ALA A 263 3.57 -14.43 2.32
N ALA A 264 3.81 -13.13 2.16
CA ALA A 264 3.57 -12.17 3.23
C ALA A 264 2.08 -12.08 3.61
N PHE A 265 1.18 -12.12 2.61
CA PHE A 265 -0.27 -12.05 2.81
C PHE A 265 -0.80 -13.29 3.55
N SER A 266 -0.38 -14.50 3.18
CA SER A 266 -0.72 -15.73 3.91
C SER A 266 -0.13 -15.74 5.32
N GLY A 267 1.08 -15.21 5.51
CA GLY A 267 1.69 -15.04 6.84
C GLY A 267 0.86 -14.16 7.78
N ALA A 268 0.10 -13.19 7.24
CA ALA A 268 -0.82 -12.39 8.05
C ALA A 268 -1.99 -13.20 8.63
N PHE A 269 -2.46 -14.24 7.93
CA PHE A 269 -3.45 -15.16 8.48
C PHE A 269 -2.85 -16.00 9.60
N VAL A 270 -1.61 -16.50 9.41
CA VAL A 270 -0.88 -17.24 10.44
C VAL A 270 -0.73 -16.39 11.71
N ALA A 271 -0.28 -15.15 11.56
CA ALA A 271 -0.15 -14.20 12.66
C ALA A 271 -1.51 -13.82 13.28
N GLY A 272 -2.56 -13.67 12.46
CA GLY A 272 -3.91 -13.32 12.94
C GLY A 272 -4.51 -14.41 13.83
N LEU A 273 -4.31 -15.68 13.46
CA LEU A 273 -4.82 -16.84 14.19
C LEU A 273 -3.90 -17.34 15.32
N ASP A 274 -2.71 -16.74 15.50
CA ASP A 274 -1.64 -17.29 16.35
C ASP A 274 -1.22 -18.71 15.94
N ALA A 275 -1.45 -19.07 14.68
CA ALA A 275 -1.19 -20.39 14.12
C ALA A 275 0.31 -20.72 13.99
N GLY A 276 1.18 -19.73 14.24
CA GLY A 276 2.63 -19.94 14.26
C GLY A 276 3.07 -20.94 15.33
N LEU A 277 2.30 -21.08 16.42
CA LEU A 277 2.61 -21.92 17.57
C LEU A 277 1.93 -23.31 17.53
N THR A 278 1.11 -23.59 16.51
CA THR A 278 0.32 -24.83 16.43
C THR A 278 1.21 -26.07 16.27
N TYR A 279 2.06 -26.08 15.25
CA TYR A 279 3.12 -27.09 15.08
C TYR A 279 4.48 -26.39 15.03
N ASN A 280 5.45 -26.88 15.79
CA ASN A 280 6.77 -26.23 15.94
C ASN A 280 7.90 -27.06 15.32
N GLU A 281 7.62 -28.27 14.89
CA GLU A 281 8.47 -29.08 14.03
C GLU A 281 8.40 -28.63 12.55
N PHE A 282 9.43 -28.99 11.78
CA PHE A 282 9.50 -28.77 10.34
C PHE A 282 10.42 -29.80 9.69
N PRO A 283 10.09 -30.37 8.52
CA PRO A 283 8.92 -30.11 7.68
C PRO A 283 7.64 -30.81 8.14
N LEU A 284 7.73 -31.66 9.17
CA LEU A 284 6.57 -32.34 9.74
C LEU A 284 5.68 -31.36 10.52
N MET A 285 4.45 -31.80 10.79
CA MET A 285 3.41 -31.15 11.57
C MET A 285 2.63 -32.28 12.26
N GLY A 286 2.87 -32.50 13.56
CA GLY A 286 2.29 -33.61 14.32
C GLY A 286 2.90 -34.96 13.95
N GLY A 287 4.20 -34.98 13.64
CA GLY A 287 4.90 -36.18 13.14
C GLY A 287 4.53 -36.61 11.71
N ARG A 288 3.70 -35.84 11.00
CA ARG A 288 3.26 -36.11 9.61
C ARG A 288 3.55 -34.94 8.69
N LEU A 289 3.71 -35.15 7.39
CA LEU A 289 3.81 -34.04 6.43
C LEU A 289 2.48 -33.31 6.24
N VAL A 290 1.37 -34.05 6.34
CA VAL A 290 0.00 -33.54 6.20
C VAL A 290 -0.76 -33.86 7.48
N PRO A 291 -1.14 -32.84 8.28
CA PRO A 291 -1.96 -33.03 9.48
C PRO A 291 -3.35 -33.59 9.16
N THR A 292 -3.96 -34.29 10.11
CA THR A 292 -5.30 -34.89 9.92
C THR A 292 -6.46 -33.94 10.22
N ASP A 293 -6.18 -32.85 10.89
CA ASP A 293 -7.12 -31.84 11.36
C ASP A 293 -7.32 -30.69 10.36
N LEU A 294 -6.82 -30.80 9.12
CA LEU A 294 -6.92 -29.74 8.10
C LEU A 294 -8.36 -29.37 7.70
N LEU A 295 -9.33 -30.26 7.91
CA LEU A 295 -10.74 -30.07 7.56
C LEU A 295 -11.64 -30.23 8.79
N ALA A 296 -11.12 -29.91 9.98
CA ALA A 296 -11.82 -30.10 11.24
C ALA A 296 -13.04 -29.17 11.42
N TYR A 297 -13.07 -28.01 10.76
CA TYR A 297 -14.16 -27.04 10.89
C TYR A 297 -15.21 -27.23 9.80
N GLU A 298 -16.46 -26.92 10.11
CA GLU A 298 -17.55 -26.86 9.14
C GLU A 298 -18.08 -25.42 9.01
N PRO A 299 -18.40 -24.94 7.78
CA PRO A 299 -18.27 -25.63 6.50
C PRO A 299 -16.81 -25.82 6.10
N LYS A 300 -16.45 -26.92 5.43
CA LYS A 300 -15.05 -27.25 5.08
C LYS A 300 -14.21 -26.11 4.48
N LEU A 301 -14.82 -25.18 3.74
CA LEU A 301 -14.13 -24.05 3.14
C LEU A 301 -13.57 -23.05 4.16
N SER A 302 -14.17 -22.94 5.37
CA SER A 302 -13.68 -22.05 6.43
C SER A 302 -12.29 -22.42 6.90
N ASN A 303 -11.92 -23.71 6.85
CA ASN A 303 -10.60 -24.16 7.26
C ASN A 303 -9.47 -23.46 6.51
N VAL A 304 -9.68 -23.04 5.27
CA VAL A 304 -8.63 -22.37 4.45
C VAL A 304 -8.12 -21.10 5.13
N THR A 305 -8.95 -20.41 5.90
CA THR A 305 -8.68 -19.09 6.50
C THR A 305 -8.90 -19.00 8.01
N GLU A 306 -9.57 -19.99 8.62
CA GLU A 306 -9.99 -19.95 10.02
C GLU A 306 -9.43 -21.10 10.86
N ASN A 307 -9.03 -22.22 10.23
CA ASN A 307 -8.38 -23.32 10.94
C ASN A 307 -6.88 -23.02 11.08
N PRO A 308 -6.34 -22.87 12.31
CA PRO A 308 -4.93 -22.56 12.53
C PRO A 308 -3.98 -23.55 11.85
N THR A 309 -4.25 -24.86 11.94
CA THR A 309 -3.43 -25.90 11.31
C THR A 309 -3.40 -25.74 9.79
N THR A 310 -4.55 -25.53 9.17
CA THR A 310 -4.66 -25.38 7.72
C THR A 310 -4.00 -24.11 7.22
N VAL A 311 -4.18 -23.00 7.94
CA VAL A 311 -3.52 -21.73 7.63
C VAL A 311 -1.99 -21.85 7.75
N GLN A 312 -1.50 -22.50 8.81
CA GLN A 312 -0.06 -22.76 8.99
C GLN A 312 0.48 -23.65 7.87
N PHE A 313 -0.22 -24.75 7.54
CA PHE A 313 0.14 -25.66 6.45
C PHE A 313 0.19 -24.94 5.10
N ASN A 314 -0.86 -24.18 4.74
CA ASN A 314 -0.94 -23.41 3.49
C ASN A 314 0.24 -22.44 3.35
N HIS A 315 0.58 -21.72 4.42
CA HIS A 315 1.71 -20.79 4.42
C HIS A 315 3.05 -21.54 4.26
N ARG A 316 3.27 -22.64 4.98
CA ARG A 316 4.48 -23.48 4.86
C ARG A 316 4.65 -24.05 3.46
N MET A 317 3.57 -24.53 2.83
CA MET A 317 3.60 -25.03 1.46
C MET A 317 3.95 -23.94 0.45
N LEU A 318 3.50 -22.71 0.69
CA LEU A 318 3.75 -21.57 -0.19
C LEU A 318 5.19 -21.05 -0.12
N VAL A 319 5.78 -21.02 1.08
CA VAL A 319 7.17 -20.55 1.30
C VAL A 319 8.19 -21.68 1.05
N GLY A 320 7.75 -22.94 1.19
CA GLY A 320 8.45 -24.14 0.74
C GLY A 320 8.67 -25.15 1.86
N ILE A 321 8.33 -26.42 1.59
CA ILE A 321 8.99 -27.58 2.21
C ILE A 321 10.32 -27.75 1.46
N PRO A 322 11.50 -27.63 2.08
CA PRO A 322 12.74 -27.96 1.41
C PRO A 322 12.65 -29.43 0.96
N PRO A 323 13.16 -29.77 -0.23
CA PRO A 323 13.24 -31.17 -0.62
C PRO A 323 13.98 -31.92 0.49
N THR A 324 13.30 -32.88 1.11
CA THR A 324 13.86 -33.68 2.18
C THR A 324 15.00 -34.50 1.58
N HIS A 325 16.23 -34.04 1.74
CA HIS A 325 17.32 -35.00 1.89
C HIS A 325 17.07 -35.69 3.23
N GLN A 326 16.40 -36.84 3.21
CA GLN A 326 16.47 -37.78 4.32
C GLN A 326 17.95 -38.18 4.48
N PRO A 327 18.63 -37.88 5.59
CA PRO A 327 19.85 -38.60 5.89
C PRO A 327 19.48 -40.07 6.19
N PRO A 328 20.21 -41.05 5.65
CA PRO A 328 19.94 -42.44 5.97
C PRO A 328 20.32 -42.70 7.43
N GLY A 329 19.34 -43.08 8.25
CA GLY A 329 19.54 -43.73 9.55
C GLY A 329 20.01 -42.83 10.70
N GLY A 330 19.07 -42.30 11.46
CA GLY A 330 19.30 -41.78 12.81
C GLY A 330 18.30 -42.40 13.78
N LYS A 331 18.78 -43.24 14.70
CA LYS A 331 17.97 -44.01 15.66
C LYS A 331 17.03 -43.09 16.46
N GLN A 332 15.78 -43.54 16.61
CA GLN A 332 14.80 -42.96 17.51
C GLN A 332 15.34 -42.90 18.94
N GLY A 333 15.53 -41.69 19.46
CA GLY A 333 15.81 -41.43 20.87
C GLY A 333 14.50 -41.54 21.67
N VAL A 334 14.46 -42.50 22.57
CA VAL A 334 13.38 -42.78 23.51
C VAL A 334 13.08 -41.54 24.36
N ALA A 335 11.80 -41.14 24.39
CA ALA A 335 11.28 -40.15 25.33
C ALA A 335 11.43 -40.67 26.77
N ARG A 336 12.08 -39.89 27.64
CA ARG A 336 11.92 -40.04 29.09
C ARG A 336 11.00 -38.94 29.59
N HIS A 337 9.85 -39.38 30.11
CA HIS A 337 9.07 -38.65 31.10
C HIS A 337 9.97 -38.25 32.28
N GLN A 338 9.97 -36.96 32.64
CA GLN A 338 9.79 -36.45 34.01
C GLN A 338 9.09 -35.10 33.94
#